data_AF-A0AAN0VCZ8-F1
#
_entry.id   AF-A0AAN0VCZ8-F1
#
_cell.length_a   1.000
_cell.length_b   1.000
_cell.length_c   1.000
_cell.angle_alpha   90.00
_cell.angle_beta   90.00
_cell.angle_gamma   90.00
#
_symmetry.space_group_name_H-M   'P 1'
#
loop_
_entity.id
_entity.type
_entity.pdbx_description
1 polymer ?
#
loop_
_entity_poly.entity_id
_entity_poly.type
_entity_poly.pdbx_seq_one_letter_code
_entity_poly.pdbx_strand_id
1 'polypeptide(L)' 'MNDAPNVQAVWSLSLSVACPACKHDFDVLETHDIGAEGIQTCEHDTEASRNVELGCPECGHEFLADLAY' A
#
# COMPACT_ATOMS: atom_id res chain seq x y z
N MET A 1 -9.03 -10.63 -40.50
CA MET A 1 -8.57 -10.04 -39.24
C MET A 1 -9.76 -10.09 -38.30
N ASN A 2 -9.65 -10.80 -37.17
CA ASN A 2 -10.68 -10.77 -36.13
C ASN A 2 -10.43 -9.51 -35.30
N ASP A 3 -11.25 -8.49 -35.49
CA ASP A 3 -11.26 -7.29 -34.65
C ASP A 3 -11.99 -7.63 -33.36
N ALA A 4 -11.24 -8.09 -32.36
CA ALA A 4 -11.80 -8.29 -31.03
C ALA A 4 -12.13 -6.90 -30.42
N PRO A 5 -13.30 -6.73 -29.78
CA PRO A 5 -13.63 -5.46 -29.15
C PRO A 5 -12.61 -5.12 -28.06
N ASN A 6 -12.11 -3.88 -28.10
CA ASN A 6 -11.26 -3.34 -27.05
C ASN A 6 -12.10 -3.04 -25.81
N VAL A 7 -11.69 -3.59 -24.67
CA VAL A 7 -12.30 -3.35 -23.36
C VAL A 7 -11.23 -2.93 -22.36
N GLN A 8 -11.57 -2.05 -21.44
CA GLN A 8 -10.66 -1.59 -20.40
C GLN A 8 -10.56 -2.64 -19.28
N ALA A 9 -9.33 -3.02 -18.93
CA ALA A 9 -9.04 -3.72 -17.69
C ALA A 9 -8.65 -2.70 -16.61
N VAL A 10 -9.16 -2.89 -15.39
CA VAL A 10 -8.86 -2.04 -14.24
C VAL A 10 -8.23 -2.87 -13.14
N TRP A 11 -7.21 -2.31 -12.49
CA TRP A 11 -6.63 -2.87 -11.27
C TRP A 11 -7.38 -2.32 -10.05
N SER A 12 -7.54 -3.15 -9.03
CA SER A 12 -8.05 -2.77 -7.70
C SER A 12 -7.14 -3.44 -6.68
N LEU A 13 -6.52 -2.63 -5.83
CA LEU A 13 -5.46 -3.04 -4.89
C LEU A 13 -5.69 -2.35 -3.54
N SER A 14 -5.27 -3.02 -2.47
CA SER A 14 -5.27 -2.50 -1.11
C SER A 14 -4.02 -2.98 -0.37
N LEU A 15 -3.42 -2.15 0.48
CA LEU A 15 -2.28 -2.50 1.31
C LEU A 15 -2.66 -2.33 2.79
N SER A 16 -3.20 -3.40 3.38
CA SER A 16 -3.79 -3.33 4.71
C SER A 16 -2.75 -3.47 5.82
N VAL A 17 -2.87 -2.64 6.86
CA VAL A 17 -2.07 -2.75 8.08
C VAL A 17 -2.92 -2.50 9.33
N ALA A 18 -2.62 -3.22 10.41
CA ALA A 18 -3.23 -3.02 11.71
C ALA A 18 -2.31 -2.18 12.61
N CYS A 19 -2.80 -1.04 13.10
CA CYS A 19 -2.02 -0.21 14.03
C CYS A 19 -1.61 -1.02 15.28
N PRO A 20 -0.32 -1.05 15.67
CA PRO A 20 0.12 -1.82 16.82
C PRO A 20 -0.45 -1.30 18.15
N ALA A 21 -0.77 0.00 18.24
CA ALA A 21 -1.30 0.64 19.44
C ALA A 21 -2.82 0.49 19.62
N CYS A 22 -3.62 0.90 18.63
CA CYS A 22 -5.09 0.93 18.75
C CYS A 22 -5.83 -0.18 17.99
N LYS A 23 -5.11 -1.00 17.20
CA LYS A 23 -5.68 -2.09 16.37
C LYS A 23 -6.64 -1.62 15.27
N HIS A 24 -6.64 -0.33 14.95
CA HIS A 24 -7.35 0.18 13.78
C HIS A 24 -6.69 -0.38 12.50
N ASP A 25 -7.49 -1.02 11.65
CA ASP A 25 -7.10 -1.48 10.32
C ASP A 25 -7.32 -0.37 9.30
N PHE A 26 -6.32 -0.10 8.47
CA PHE A 26 -6.42 0.91 7.41
C PHE A 26 -5.63 0.49 6.17
N ASP A 27 -6.01 1.07 5.03
CA ASP A 27 -5.28 0.92 3.77
C ASP A 27 -4.19 1.99 3.67
N VAL A 28 -2.94 1.54 3.58
CA VAL A 28 -1.78 2.41 3.40
C VAL A 28 -1.87 3.19 2.09
N LEU A 29 -2.43 2.60 1.02
CA LEU A 29 -2.58 3.26 -0.29
C LEU A 29 -3.56 4.44 -0.26
N GLU A 30 -4.48 4.46 0.70
CA GLU A 30 -5.45 5.57 0.87
C GLU A 30 -4.92 6.68 1.79
N THR A 31 -3.95 6.35 2.65
CA THR A 31 -3.51 7.21 3.74
C THR A 31 -2.10 7.78 3.55
N HIS A 32 -1.27 7.15 2.73
CA HIS A 32 0.14 7.50 2.52
C HIS A 32 0.48 7.52 1.02
N ASP A 33 1.29 8.50 0.60
CA ASP A 33 1.84 8.54 -0.76
C ASP A 33 3.17 7.76 -0.83
N ILE A 34 3.07 6.43 -0.79
CA ILE A 34 4.25 5.56 -0.85
C ILE A 34 4.95 5.60 -2.22
N GLY A 35 4.27 6.10 -3.26
CA GLY A 35 4.88 6.29 -4.59
C GLY A 35 5.90 7.42 -4.59
N ALA A 36 5.66 8.48 -3.83
CA ALA A 36 6.65 9.55 -3.61
C ALA A 36 7.91 9.04 -2.88
N GLU A 37 7.80 7.96 -2.12
CA GLU A 37 8.91 7.30 -1.42
C GLU A 37 9.70 6.30 -2.27
N GLY A 38 9.32 6.16 -3.56
CA GLY A 38 10.01 5.31 -4.52
C GLY A 38 9.56 3.85 -4.53
N ILE A 39 8.51 3.51 -3.79
CA ILE A 39 7.94 2.15 -3.75
C ILE A 39 7.01 1.95 -4.94
N GLN A 40 7.28 0.95 -5.78
CA GLN A 40 6.41 0.65 -6.91
C GLN A 40 5.14 -0.11 -6.48
N THR A 41 4.05 0.10 -7.21
CA THR A 41 2.82 -0.69 -7.01
C THR A 41 3.11 -2.18 -7.21
N CYS A 42 2.75 -3.02 -6.22
CA CYS A 42 3.06 -4.45 -6.17
C CYS A 42 4.55 -4.80 -6.05
N GLU A 43 5.39 -3.85 -5.60
CA GLU A 43 6.76 -4.15 -5.21
C GLU A 43 6.79 -5.07 -3.99
N HIS A 44 7.66 -6.08 -4.00
CA HIS A 44 7.79 -7.04 -2.92
C HIS A 44 9.26 -7.44 -2.72
N ASP A 45 9.64 -7.67 -1.46
CA ASP A 45 10.96 -8.17 -1.04
C ASP A 45 12.15 -7.35 -1.56
N THR A 46 12.00 -6.02 -1.54
CA THR A 46 13.07 -5.06 -1.86
C THR A 46 13.56 -4.36 -0.59
N GLU A 47 14.65 -3.61 -0.68
CA GLU A 47 15.07 -2.73 0.41
C GLU A 47 14.09 -1.56 0.62
N ALA A 48 13.43 -1.09 -0.43
CA ALA A 48 12.47 0.01 -0.36
C ALA A 48 11.12 -0.41 0.27
N SER A 49 10.79 -1.70 0.26
CA SER A 49 9.58 -2.22 0.90
C SER A 49 9.75 -2.55 2.39
N ARG A 50 10.88 -2.19 3.02
CA ARG A 50 11.21 -2.52 4.42
C ARG A 50 11.33 -1.26 5.27
N ASN A 51 10.93 -1.36 6.54
CA ASN A 51 10.98 -0.26 7.52
C ASN A 51 10.33 1.04 7.01
N VAL A 52 9.17 0.95 6.34
CA VAL A 52 8.40 2.10 5.89
C VAL A 52 7.76 2.78 7.11
N GLU A 53 7.95 4.09 7.24
CA GLU A 53 7.34 4.89 8.31
C GLU A 53 5.86 5.13 8.03
N LEU A 54 5.00 4.69 8.94
CA LEU A 54 3.55 4.84 8.85
C LEU A 54 2.99 5.56 10.08
N GLY A 55 1.97 6.38 9.86
CA GLY A 55 1.17 7.00 10.90
C GLY A 55 -0.24 6.41 10.95
N CYS A 56 -0.71 6.01 12.14
CA CYS A 56 -2.10 5.58 12.28
C CYS A 56 -3.06 6.78 12.18
N PRO A 57 -4.03 6.77 11.24
CA PRO A 57 -4.97 7.89 11.06
C PRO A 57 -5.94 8.06 12.25
N GLU A 58 -6.17 7.01 13.03
CA GLU A 58 -7.10 7.03 14.16
C GLU A 58 -6.47 7.58 15.44
N CYS A 59 -5.25 7.16 15.79
CA CYS A 59 -4.62 7.49 17.07
C CYS A 59 -3.33 8.31 16.97
N GLY A 60 -2.83 8.58 15.75
CA GLY A 60 -1.60 9.34 15.51
C GLY A 60 -0.31 8.60 15.91
N HIS A 61 -0.37 7.30 16.22
CA HIS A 61 0.82 6.53 16.55
C HIS A 61 1.66 6.26 15.30
N GLU A 62 2.93 6.64 15.34
CA GLU A 62 3.93 6.38 14.31
C GLU A 62 4.61 5.02 14.55
N PHE A 63 4.79 4.23 13.48
CA PHE A 63 5.42 2.91 13.54
C PHE A 63 6.08 2.53 12.21
N LEU A 64 7.01 1.58 12.25
CA LEU A 64 7.64 1.01 11.05
C LEU A 64 6.90 -0.24 10.59
N ALA A 65 6.73 -0.39 9.29
CA ALA A 65 6.14 -1.58 8.67
C ALA A 65 6.99 -2.10 7.50
N ASP A 66 7.07 -3.42 7.39
CA ASP A 66 7.54 -4.07 6.16
C ASP A 66 6.33 -4.32 5.26
N LEU A 67 6.36 -3.80 4.04
CA LEU A 67 5.30 -4.01 3.06
C LEU A 67 5.45 -5.40 2.45
N ALA A 68 4.44 -6.25 2.68
CA ALA A 68 4.37 -7.60 2.16
C ALA A 68 3.15 -7.74 1.22
N TYR A 69 3.26 -8.70 0.30
CA TYR A 69 2.21 -9.06 -0.66
C TYR A 69 1.72 -10.49 -0.42
#